data_AF-A0A3L7UJV7-F1
#
_entry.id   AF-A0A3L7UJV7-F1
#
_cell.length_a   1.000
_cell.length_b   1.000
_cell.length_c   1.000
_cell.angle_alpha   90.00
_cell.angle_beta   90.00
_cell.angle_gamma   90.00
#
_symmetry.space_group_name_H-M   'P 1'
#
loop_
_entity.id
_entity.type
_entity.pdbx_description
1 polymer ?
#
loop_
_entity_poly.entity_id
_entity_poly.type
_entity_poly.pdbx_seq_one_letter_code
_entity_poly.pdbx_strand_id
1 'polypeptide(L)'
;SAVRNYFLKTFGRNARDITCECERSSQPSLVQVLHLSNGSTINDKLAAKTGFVTQILATDPTPKALVDAAWMRCLSRAPTDGERKPFEAMLAAAAPEAKREIVEDMFWSLLTSREFLFRH
;
A
#
# COMPACT_ATOMS: atom_id res chain seq x y z
N SER A 1 -20.03 -17.20 2.22
CA SER A 1 -19.40 -17.21 0.88
C SER A 1 -17.90 -17.01 0.98
N ALA A 2 -17.09 -17.91 0.41
CA ALA A 2 -15.63 -17.78 0.38
C ALA A 2 -15.21 -16.94 -0.83
N VAL A 3 -14.63 -15.76 -0.60
CA VAL A 3 -14.01 -14.96 -1.66
C VAL A 3 -12.71 -15.65 -2.09
N ARG A 4 -12.65 -16.19 -3.32
CA ARG A 4 -11.43 -16.72 -3.91
C ARG A 4 -10.56 -15.55 -4.36
N ASN A 5 -9.45 -15.29 -3.67
CA ASN A 5 -8.47 -14.25 -4.04
C ASN A 5 -7.06 -14.86 -4.05
N TYR A 6 -6.41 -14.83 -5.22
CA TYR A 6 -5.07 -15.36 -5.46
C TYR A 6 -4.03 -14.72 -4.51
N PHE A 7 -4.16 -13.43 -4.21
CA PHE A 7 -3.33 -12.73 -3.25
C PHE A 7 -3.36 -13.38 -1.86
N LEU A 8 -4.55 -13.71 -1.35
CA LEU A 8 -4.70 -14.34 -0.03
C LEU A 8 -4.17 -15.78 0.02
N LYS A 9 -4.07 -16.45 -1.13
CA LYS A 9 -3.44 -17.77 -1.24
C LYS A 9 -1.91 -17.64 -1.18
N THR A 10 -1.34 -16.62 -1.81
CA THR A 10 0.10 -16.34 -1.83
C THR A 10 0.61 -15.72 -0.53
N PHE A 11 -0.24 -15.02 0.22
CA PHE A 11 0.06 -14.37 1.50
C PHE A 11 -0.54 -15.10 2.73
N GLY A 12 -0.74 -16.41 2.64
CA GLY A 12 -0.82 -17.25 3.84
C GLY A 12 -2.19 -17.36 4.52
N ARG A 13 -3.29 -17.48 3.76
CA ARG A 13 -4.50 -18.08 4.34
C ARG A 13 -4.26 -19.58 4.55
N ASN A 14 -3.66 -19.95 5.68
CA ASN A 14 -3.66 -21.32 6.14
C ASN A 14 -5.11 -21.81 6.27
N ALA A 15 -5.36 -23.07 5.88
CA ALA A 15 -6.57 -23.76 6.27
C ALA A 15 -6.68 -23.67 7.81
N ARG A 16 -7.89 -23.44 8.31
CA ARG A 16 -8.14 -23.02 9.70
C ARG A 16 -7.98 -24.17 10.72
N ASP A 17 -6.98 -25.02 10.54
CA ASP A 17 -6.91 -26.36 11.16
C ASP A 17 -5.54 -26.78 11.71
N ILE A 18 -4.53 -25.89 11.74
CA ILE A 18 -3.22 -26.24 12.31
C ILE A 18 -2.71 -25.11 13.20
N THR A 19 -2.86 -25.31 14.51
CA THR A 19 -2.40 -24.43 15.60
C THR A 19 -0.95 -24.77 15.98
N CYS A 20 -0.03 -24.75 15.02
CA CYS A 20 1.39 -24.93 15.32
C CYS A 20 2.18 -23.73 14.83
N GLU A 21 2.77 -22.98 15.76
CA GLU A 21 3.65 -21.82 15.47
C GLU A 21 4.97 -22.22 14.79
N CYS A 22 5.30 -23.51 14.73
CA CYS A 22 6.61 -24.01 14.31
C CYS A 22 6.84 -24.01 12.78
N GLU A 23 5.80 -23.81 11.95
CA GLU A 23 5.94 -23.73 10.48
C GLU A 23 5.74 -22.31 9.91
N ARG A 24 5.56 -21.30 10.78
CA ARG A 24 5.53 -19.91 10.32
C ARG A 24 6.95 -19.45 9.99
N SER A 25 7.33 -19.59 8.72
CA SER A 25 8.40 -18.78 8.14
C SER A 25 7.95 -17.31 8.20
N SER A 26 8.43 -16.57 9.19
CA SER A 26 8.19 -15.13 9.39
C SER A 26 8.88 -14.23 8.36
N GLN A 27 9.57 -14.81 7.38
CA GLN A 27 10.17 -14.07 6.28
C GLN A 27 9.37 -14.24 5.00
N PRO A 28 8.80 -13.14 4.45
CA PRO A 28 8.42 -13.08 3.05
C PRO A 28 9.61 -13.51 2.19
N SER A 29 9.43 -14.50 1.32
CA SER A 29 10.47 -14.88 0.36
C SER A 29 10.72 -13.73 -0.62
N LEU A 30 11.94 -13.60 -1.13
CA LEU A 30 12.28 -12.64 -2.20
C LEU A 30 11.30 -12.75 -3.39
N VAL A 31 10.82 -13.96 -3.66
CA VAL A 31 9.83 -14.26 -4.69
C VAL A 31 8.45 -13.64 -4.38
N GLN A 32 8.02 -13.60 -3.13
CA GLN A 32 6.78 -12.93 -2.71
C GLN A 32 6.89 -11.39 -2.81
N VAL A 33 8.05 -10.83 -2.46
CA VAL A 33 8.32 -9.39 -2.65
C VAL A 33 8.34 -9.04 -4.13
N LEU A 34 8.96 -9.89 -4.97
CA LEU A 34 8.98 -9.71 -6.41
C LEU A 34 7.59 -9.81 -7.03
N HIS A 35 6.75 -10.76 -6.58
CA HIS A 35 5.35 -10.84 -7.03
C HIS A 35 4.50 -9.66 -6.56
N LEU A 36 4.80 -9.07 -5.42
CA LEU A 36 4.12 -7.87 -4.95
C LEU A 36 4.50 -6.64 -5.78
N SER A 37 5.79 -6.52 -6.11
CA SER A 37 6.33 -5.43 -6.93
C SER A 37 5.96 -5.56 -8.41
N ASN A 38 5.89 -6.78 -8.93
CA ASN A 38 5.66 -7.05 -10.36
C ASN A 38 4.23 -7.50 -10.70
N GLY A 39 3.39 -7.75 -9.69
CA GLY A 39 2.01 -8.18 -9.88
C GLY A 39 1.06 -7.00 -10.06
N SER A 40 0.02 -7.15 -10.90
CA SER A 40 -0.99 -6.10 -11.11
C SER A 40 -1.88 -5.84 -9.89
N THR A 41 -1.89 -6.74 -8.90
CA THR A 41 -2.89 -6.73 -7.82
C THR A 41 -2.92 -5.43 -7.02
N ILE A 42 -1.77 -4.86 -6.65
CA ILE A 42 -1.74 -3.57 -5.94
C ILE A 42 -2.25 -2.46 -6.87
N ASN A 43 -1.70 -2.39 -8.09
CA ASN A 43 -2.05 -1.35 -9.05
C ASN A 43 -3.55 -1.36 -9.40
N ASP A 44 -4.13 -2.55 -9.64
CA ASP A 44 -5.56 -2.73 -9.89
C ASP A 44 -6.42 -2.25 -8.70
N LYS A 45 -5.94 -2.43 -7.47
CA LYS A 45 -6.63 -1.98 -6.25
C LYS A 45 -6.51 -0.47 -6.03
N LEU A 46 -5.36 0.12 -6.36
CA LEU A 46 -5.14 1.56 -6.28
C LEU A 46 -5.94 2.31 -7.36
N ALA A 47 -6.00 1.76 -8.58
CA ALA A 47 -6.76 2.29 -9.70
C ALA A 47 -8.28 2.08 -9.59
N ALA A 48 -8.75 1.28 -8.63
CA ALA A 48 -10.17 0.96 -8.49
C ALA A 48 -11.03 2.22 -8.26
N LYS A 49 -12.12 2.36 -9.03
CA LYS A 49 -13.08 3.47 -8.91
C LYS A 49 -13.75 3.55 -7.54
N THR A 50 -13.87 2.43 -6.85
CA THR A 50 -14.41 2.35 -5.48
C THR A 50 -13.30 2.30 -4.42
N GLY A 51 -12.03 2.40 -4.83
CA GLY A 51 -10.85 2.31 -3.98
C GLY A 51 -10.63 3.56 -3.14
N PHE A 52 -9.78 3.42 -2.12
CA PHE A 52 -9.48 4.50 -1.18
C PHE A 52 -8.88 5.74 -1.87
N VAL A 53 -7.94 5.55 -2.82
CA VAL A 53 -7.33 6.65 -3.58
C VAL A 53 -8.40 7.50 -4.28
N THR A 54 -9.39 6.85 -4.89
CA THR A 54 -10.51 7.56 -5.53
C THR A 54 -11.36 8.32 -4.50
N GLN A 55 -11.63 7.72 -3.34
CA GLN A 55 -12.42 8.36 -2.28
C GLN A 55 -11.70 9.58 -1.69
N ILE A 56 -10.42 9.46 -1.36
CA ILE A 56 -9.66 10.56 -0.75
C ILE A 56 -9.39 11.69 -1.75
N LEU A 57 -9.15 11.39 -3.03
CA LEU A 57 -8.99 12.44 -4.05
C LEU A 57 -10.29 13.22 -4.28
N ALA A 58 -11.46 12.58 -4.11
CA ALA A 58 -12.75 13.26 -4.24
C ALA A 58 -13.02 14.29 -3.13
N THR A 59 -12.30 14.26 -2.01
CA THR A 59 -12.43 15.26 -0.94
C THR A 59 -11.53 16.48 -1.13
N ASP A 60 -10.78 16.54 -2.24
CA ASP A 60 -9.74 17.53 -2.53
C ASP A 60 -8.84 17.89 -1.33
N PRO A 61 -8.12 16.90 -0.77
CA PRO A 61 -7.30 17.10 0.41
C PRO A 61 -6.08 17.96 0.09
N THR A 62 -5.59 18.67 1.11
CA THR A 62 -4.28 19.32 1.02
C THR A 62 -3.18 18.28 0.83
N PRO A 63 -2.05 18.62 0.16
CA PRO A 63 -0.92 17.70 0.01
C PRO A 63 -0.48 17.07 1.33
N LYS A 64 -0.40 17.89 2.38
CA LYS A 64 -0.06 17.44 3.74
C LYS A 64 -1.02 16.39 4.28
N ALA A 65 -2.32 16.66 4.22
CA ALA A 65 -3.33 15.74 4.73
C ALA A 65 -3.33 14.40 3.96
N LEU A 66 -3.07 14.46 2.64
CA LEU A 66 -2.98 13.29 1.79
C LEU A 66 -1.78 12.40 2.15
N VAL A 67 -0.61 13.02 2.36
CA VAL A 67 0.62 12.32 2.80
C VAL A 67 0.42 11.72 4.19
N ASP A 68 -0.14 12.48 5.14
CA ASP A 68 -0.43 11.97 6.49
C ASP A 68 -1.38 10.77 6.46
N ALA A 69 -2.44 10.84 5.66
CA ALA A 69 -3.39 9.75 5.50
C ALA A 69 -2.74 8.50 4.88
N ALA A 70 -1.84 8.67 3.90
CA ALA A 70 -1.14 7.56 3.27
C ALA A 70 -0.23 6.81 4.26
N TRP A 71 0.58 7.54 5.04
CA TRP A 71 1.45 6.95 6.06
C TRP A 71 0.66 6.29 7.18
N MET A 72 -0.40 6.94 7.67
CA MET A 72 -1.22 6.37 8.72
C MET A 72 -1.88 5.06 8.28
N ARG A 73 -2.31 4.99 7.02
CA ARG A 73 -3.03 3.83 6.51
C ARG A 73 -2.14 2.69 6.07
N CYS A 74 -0.92 2.97 5.61
CA CYS A 74 0.03 1.94 5.20
C CYS A 74 0.91 1.50 6.38
N LEU A 75 1.46 2.44 7.15
CA LEU A 75 2.52 2.18 8.12
C LEU A 75 2.08 2.39 9.59
N SER A 76 0.82 2.77 9.84
CA SER A 76 0.28 2.98 11.20
C SER A 76 1.08 3.98 12.05
N ARG A 77 1.74 4.95 11.42
CA ARG A 77 2.51 6.02 12.07
C ARG A 77 2.46 7.30 11.25
N ALA A 78 2.81 8.43 11.87
CA ALA A 78 2.98 9.68 11.14
C ALA A 78 4.25 9.63 10.26
N PRO A 79 4.27 10.32 9.10
CA PRO A 79 5.48 10.54 8.35
C PRO A 79 6.41 11.52 9.07
N THR A 80 7.70 11.23 9.00
CA THR A 80 8.75 12.18 9.39
C THR A 80 8.80 13.36 8.41
N ASP A 81 9.44 14.46 8.81
CA ASP A 81 9.58 15.62 7.92
C ASP A 81 10.36 15.31 6.63
N GLY A 82 11.36 14.43 6.72
CA GLY A 82 12.16 14.01 5.57
C GLY A 82 11.38 13.17 4.57
N GLU A 83 10.41 12.38 5.05
CA GLU A 83 9.50 11.62 4.20
C GLU A 83 8.41 12.52 3.61
N ARG A 84 7.88 13.43 4.41
CA ARG A 84 6.71 14.25 4.09
C ARG A 84 7.00 15.32 3.03
N LYS A 85 8.02 16.15 3.27
CA LYS A 85 8.29 17.37 2.49
C LYS A 85 8.46 17.09 0.98
N PRO A 86 9.18 16.03 0.55
CA PRO A 86 9.32 15.72 -0.88
C PRO A 86 7.98 15.43 -1.55
N PHE A 87 7.10 14.62 -0.92
CA PHE A 87 5.79 14.30 -1.48
C PHE A 87 4.84 15.50 -1.46
N GLU A 88 4.86 16.31 -0.41
CA GLU A 88 4.08 17.56 -0.36
C GLU A 88 4.47 18.50 -1.50
N ALA A 89 5.77 18.69 -1.75
CA ALA A 89 6.27 19.54 -2.84
C ALA A 89 5.89 18.97 -4.21
N MET A 90 6.03 17.66 -4.40
CA MET A 90 5.64 16.98 -5.66
C MET A 90 4.14 17.11 -5.93
N LEU A 91 3.29 16.88 -4.93
CA LEU A 91 1.83 17.00 -5.05
C LEU A 91 1.38 18.44 -5.25
N ALA A 92 2.07 19.42 -4.66
CA ALA A 92 1.76 20.84 -4.85
C ALA A 92 2.13 21.34 -6.26
N ALA A 93 3.18 20.78 -6.86
CA ALA A 93 3.62 21.13 -8.22
C ALA A 93 2.94 20.29 -9.32
N ALA A 94 2.17 19.27 -8.95
CA ALA A 94 1.54 18.36 -9.90
C ALA A 94 0.43 19.02 -10.71
N ALA A 95 0.41 18.75 -12.02
CA ALA A 95 -0.75 19.03 -12.85
C ALA A 95 -1.95 18.16 -12.39
N PRO A 96 -3.20 18.64 -12.54
CA PRO A 96 -4.40 17.89 -12.12
C PRO A 96 -4.46 16.45 -12.67
N GLU A 97 -3.99 16.24 -13.89
CA GLU A 97 -4.01 14.97 -14.60
C GLU A 97 -2.98 13.98 -14.02
N ALA A 98 -1.85 14.49 -13.51
CA ALA A 98 -0.77 13.70 -12.92
C ALA A 98 -0.98 13.43 -11.41
N LYS A 99 -1.84 14.22 -10.74
CA LYS A 99 -2.09 14.09 -9.29
C LYS A 99 -2.50 12.68 -8.89
N ARG A 100 -3.33 12.02 -9.70
CA ARG A 100 -3.78 10.65 -9.40
C ARG A 100 -2.63 9.65 -9.45
N GLU A 101 -1.84 9.68 -10.51
CA GLU A 101 -0.70 8.77 -10.71
C GLU A 101 0.32 8.91 -9.57
N ILE A 102 0.68 10.14 -9.20
CA ILE A 102 1.62 10.40 -8.09
C ILE A 102 1.10 9.81 -6.77
N VAL A 103 -0.21 9.87 -6.53
CA VAL A 103 -0.81 9.32 -5.31
C VAL A 103 -0.83 7.81 -5.33
N GLU A 104 -1.20 7.20 -6.46
CA GLU A 104 -1.15 5.75 -6.62
C GLU A 104 0.30 5.23 -6.42
N ASP A 105 1.29 5.88 -7.03
CA ASP A 105 2.70 5.54 -6.85
C ASP A 105 3.18 5.73 -5.41
N MET A 106 2.75 6.78 -4.72
CA MET A 106 3.05 6.99 -3.30
C MET A 106 2.52 5.81 -2.47
N PHE A 107 1.26 5.41 -2.65
CA PHE A 107 0.69 4.25 -1.96
C PHE A 107 1.42 2.95 -2.32
N TRP A 108 1.73 2.75 -3.61
CA TRP A 108 2.48 1.58 -4.06
C TRP A 108 3.88 1.51 -3.41
N SER A 109 4.59 2.64 -3.32
CA SER A 109 5.91 2.72 -2.71
C SER A 109 5.88 2.38 -1.22
N LEU A 110 4.83 2.78 -0.51
CA LEU A 110 4.63 2.46 0.90
C LEU A 110 4.32 0.97 1.08
N LEU A 111 3.39 0.43 0.29
CA LEU A 111 2.96 -0.98 0.36
C LEU A 111 4.04 -1.98 -0.09
N THR A 112 5.01 -1.53 -0.88
CA THR A 112 6.16 -2.33 -1.30
C THR A 112 7.43 -2.02 -0.50
N SER A 113 7.36 -1.07 0.45
CA SER A 113 8.50 -0.70 1.29
C SER A 113 8.92 -1.85 2.22
N ARG A 114 10.21 -1.87 2.58
CA ARG A 114 10.71 -2.82 3.59
C ARG A 114 10.01 -2.65 4.94
N GLU A 115 9.64 -1.42 5.30
CA GLU A 115 8.94 -1.17 6.55
C GLU A 115 7.57 -1.86 6.54
N PHE A 116 6.79 -1.67 5.49
CA PHE A 116 5.51 -2.37 5.34
C PHE A 116 5.66 -3.89 5.25
N LEU A 117 6.74 -4.38 4.64
CA LEU A 117 6.91 -5.82 4.44
C LEU A 117 7.40 -6.56 5.69
N PHE A 118 8.24 -5.94 6.51
CA PHE A 118 8.99 -6.64 7.56
C PHE A 118 8.78 -6.08 8.97
N ARG A 119 8.11 -4.93 9.12
CA ARG A 119 7.92 -4.27 10.41
C ARG A 119 6.46 -4.38 10.85
N HIS A 120 6.14 -5.53 11.46
CA HIS A 120 4.82 -5.87 12.03
C HIS A 120 4.95 -6.28 13.48
#